data_AF-A0A8T2ET60-F1
#
_entry.id   AF-A0A8T2ET60-F1
#
_cell.length_a   1.000
_cell.length_b   1.000
_cell.length_c   1.000
_cell.angle_alpha   90.00
_cell.angle_beta   90.00
_cell.angle_gamma   90.00
#
_symmetry.space_group_name_H-M   'P 1'
#
loop_
_entity.id
_entity.type
_entity.pdbx_description
1 polymer ?
#
loop_
_entity_poly.entity_id
_entity_poly.type
_entity_poly.pdbx_seq_one_letter_code
_entity_poly.pdbx_strand_id
1 'polypeptide(L)'
;METGTSVSNNNQSIRNDSYEAIKNGSWFNQFRNGCNPWMARYVYGLIFLIANLLAWAARDYARGALRKVTRFKNCKGGENCLGTDGVLRVSLGCFLFYFVMFLSTLGTSKTHSSRDRWHSGWWFVKLIMWPALTIIPFLLPSSIIHLYGEIAHFGAGVFLLIQLISVISFIQWLNECYQSQKDAERCRVYVMLLSTTSYTVCIVGVILMYIWYAPDSSCLLNIFFITWTLFLIQLMTSIALHPKVNAGYLTPALMGLYVVFICWCAIRSEPVGESCNRKAAASNRTDWLTIISFVVALLAMVIATFSTGIDSQCFQFKKDENDQEEEAEDDVPYGYGFFHFVFATGAMYFAMLLIGWNTHHPMKKWTIDVGWTSTWVRVVNEWLAVCVYSKS
;
A
#
# COMPACT_ATOMS: atom_id res chain seq x y z
N MET A 1 28.47 -35.96 -38.83
CA MET A 1 28.09 -35.96 -37.41
C MET A 1 27.30 -34.67 -37.18
N GLU A 2 26.07 -34.62 -37.66
CA GLU A 2 25.18 -33.44 -37.55
C GLU A 2 23.79 -33.94 -37.18
N THR A 3 23.58 -34.11 -35.88
CA THR A 3 22.26 -34.37 -35.28
C THR A 3 22.28 -33.71 -33.90
N GLY A 4 21.82 -32.46 -33.79
CA GLY A 4 21.81 -31.75 -32.51
C GLY A 4 20.90 -30.53 -32.40
N THR A 5 20.43 -29.94 -33.50
CA THR A 5 19.75 -28.62 -33.47
C THR A 5 18.23 -28.64 -33.70
N SER A 6 17.61 -29.78 -34.02
CA SER A 6 16.16 -29.83 -34.28
C SER A 6 15.27 -30.05 -33.05
N VAL A 7 15.84 -30.53 -31.93
CA VAL A 7 15.06 -30.89 -30.74
C VAL A 7 14.80 -29.67 -29.82
N SER A 8 15.67 -28.66 -29.81
CA SER A 8 15.48 -27.45 -29.01
C SER A 8 14.38 -26.55 -29.57
N ASN A 9 14.37 -26.34 -30.89
CA ASN A 9 13.41 -25.46 -31.56
C ASN A 9 11.98 -26.02 -31.52
N ASN A 10 11.81 -27.33 -31.68
CA ASN A 10 10.49 -27.97 -31.52
C ASN A 10 9.97 -27.86 -30.09
N ASN A 11 10.83 -27.99 -29.07
CA ASN A 11 10.41 -27.85 -27.67
C ASN A 11 10.08 -26.42 -27.24
N GLN A 12 10.55 -25.43 -28.00
CA GLN A 12 10.28 -24.01 -27.75
C GLN A 12 8.99 -23.57 -28.47
N SER A 13 8.79 -23.99 -29.72
CA SER A 13 7.52 -23.79 -30.45
C SER A 13 6.34 -24.48 -29.75
N ILE A 14 6.48 -25.75 -29.35
CA ILE A 14 5.42 -26.48 -28.63
C ILE A 14 5.08 -25.82 -27.28
N ARG A 15 6.07 -25.19 -26.62
CA ARG A 15 5.86 -24.45 -25.37
C ARG A 15 5.10 -23.14 -25.60
N ASN A 16 5.41 -22.43 -26.67
CA ASN A 16 4.72 -21.18 -27.02
C ASN A 16 3.27 -21.45 -27.45
N ASP A 17 3.03 -22.48 -28.26
CA ASP A 17 1.68 -22.89 -28.68
C ASP A 17 0.81 -23.33 -27.49
N SER A 18 1.39 -24.06 -26.53
CA SER A 18 0.69 -24.45 -25.31
C SER A 18 0.39 -23.25 -24.40
N TYR A 19 1.21 -22.20 -24.43
CA TYR A 19 1.05 -21.01 -23.59
C TYR A 19 -0.05 -20.09 -24.13
N GLU A 20 -0.06 -19.86 -25.44
CA GLU A 20 -1.13 -19.16 -26.19
C GLU A 20 -2.50 -19.86 -25.98
N ALA A 21 -2.53 -21.19 -26.07
CA ALA A 21 -3.75 -21.97 -25.84
C ALA A 21 -4.26 -21.87 -24.39
N ILE A 22 -3.36 -21.76 -23.40
CA ILE A 22 -3.76 -21.58 -22.00
C ILE A 22 -4.23 -20.14 -21.73
N LYS A 23 -3.56 -19.13 -22.27
CA LYS A 23 -3.95 -17.71 -22.19
C LYS A 23 -5.38 -17.46 -22.71
N ASN A 24 -5.81 -18.23 -23.71
CA ASN A 24 -7.15 -18.16 -24.30
C ASN A 24 -8.17 -19.15 -23.68
N GLY A 25 -7.77 -19.97 -22.70
CA GLY A 25 -8.63 -20.95 -22.03
C GLY A 25 -9.47 -20.38 -20.88
N SER A 26 -10.39 -21.19 -20.33
CA SER A 26 -11.18 -20.84 -19.13
C SER A 26 -10.30 -20.49 -17.92
N TRP A 27 -10.77 -19.56 -17.08
CA TRP A 27 -10.08 -19.07 -15.88
C TRP A 27 -9.55 -20.20 -14.98
N PHE A 28 -10.32 -21.29 -14.84
CA PHE A 28 -9.89 -22.45 -14.03
C PHE A 28 -8.73 -23.23 -14.65
N ASN A 29 -8.69 -23.35 -15.99
CA ASN A 29 -7.59 -24.00 -16.70
C ASN A 29 -6.33 -23.12 -16.71
N GLN A 30 -6.50 -21.80 -16.80
CA GLN A 30 -5.41 -20.84 -16.60
C GLN A 30 -4.82 -20.94 -15.20
N PHE A 31 -5.66 -21.04 -14.18
CA PHE A 31 -5.22 -21.16 -12.79
C PHE A 31 -4.52 -22.49 -12.50
N ARG A 32 -5.00 -23.59 -13.08
CA ARG A 32 -4.46 -24.94 -12.81
C ARG A 32 -3.19 -25.24 -13.61
N ASN A 33 -3.14 -24.84 -14.87
CA ASN A 33 -2.11 -25.29 -15.83
C ASN A 33 -1.31 -24.15 -16.47
N GLY A 34 -1.73 -22.88 -16.33
CA GLY A 34 -1.09 -21.73 -16.95
C GLY A 34 -0.18 -20.94 -16.02
N CYS A 35 0.91 -20.40 -16.55
CA CYS A 35 1.63 -19.30 -15.93
C CYS A 35 1.04 -18.02 -16.52
N ASN A 36 0.32 -17.23 -15.72
CA ASN A 36 -0.19 -15.94 -16.17
C ASN A 36 0.13 -14.88 -15.10
N PRO A 37 1.18 -14.05 -15.29
CA PRO A 37 1.60 -13.07 -14.30
C PRO A 37 0.57 -11.96 -14.06
N TRP A 38 -0.28 -11.68 -15.05
CA TRP A 38 -1.38 -10.73 -14.93
C TRP A 38 -2.50 -11.23 -14.03
N MET A 39 -2.78 -12.54 -14.06
CA MET A 39 -3.72 -13.17 -13.13
C MET A 39 -3.10 -13.31 -11.74
N ALA A 40 -1.83 -13.70 -11.67
CA ALA A 40 -1.12 -13.99 -10.43
C ALA A 40 -1.15 -12.82 -9.44
N ARG A 41 -0.91 -11.58 -9.90
CA ARG A 41 -1.02 -10.38 -9.05
C ARG A 41 -2.38 -10.25 -8.37
N TYR A 42 -3.50 -10.54 -9.05
CA TYR A 42 -4.83 -10.45 -8.45
C TYR A 42 -5.06 -11.52 -7.40
N VAL A 43 -4.53 -12.73 -7.60
CA VAL A 43 -4.57 -13.79 -6.60
C VAL A 43 -3.78 -13.38 -5.36
N TYR A 44 -2.59 -12.81 -5.51
CA TYR A 44 -1.82 -12.25 -4.41
C TYR A 44 -2.58 -11.09 -3.72
N GLY A 45 -3.16 -10.16 -4.49
CA GLY A 45 -4.06 -9.13 -3.98
C GLY A 45 -5.18 -9.68 -3.11
N LEU A 46 -5.83 -10.76 -3.55
CA LEU A 46 -6.88 -11.45 -2.79
C LEU A 46 -6.35 -12.12 -1.52
N ILE A 47 -5.20 -12.81 -1.59
CA ILE A 47 -4.53 -13.40 -0.41
C ILE A 47 -4.25 -12.31 0.64
N PHE A 48 -3.77 -11.14 0.21
CA PHE A 48 -3.51 -10.01 1.10
C PHE A 48 -4.80 -9.44 1.70
N LEU A 49 -5.87 -9.30 0.91
CA LEU A 49 -7.19 -8.90 1.42
C LEU A 49 -7.71 -9.90 2.48
N ILE A 50 -7.58 -11.20 2.24
CA ILE A 50 -7.99 -12.22 3.20
C ILE A 50 -7.14 -12.11 4.48
N ALA A 51 -5.82 -11.91 4.38
CA ALA A 51 -4.97 -11.69 5.55
C ALA A 51 -5.41 -10.48 6.38
N ASN A 52 -5.80 -9.38 5.72
CA ASN A 52 -6.35 -8.20 6.39
C ASN A 52 -7.66 -8.49 7.13
N LEU A 53 -8.59 -9.21 6.48
CA LEU A 53 -9.84 -9.63 7.10
C LEU A 53 -9.61 -10.59 8.26
N LEU A 54 -8.65 -11.51 8.15
CA LEU A 54 -8.25 -12.41 9.23
C LEU A 54 -7.63 -11.65 10.41
N ALA A 55 -6.78 -10.65 10.15
CA ALA A 55 -6.19 -9.82 11.19
C ALA A 55 -7.26 -8.99 11.92
N TRP A 56 -8.20 -8.41 11.18
CA TRP A 56 -9.36 -7.74 11.75
C TRP A 56 -10.22 -8.70 12.58
N ALA A 57 -10.53 -9.89 12.06
CA ALA A 57 -11.28 -10.91 12.79
C ALA A 57 -10.55 -11.36 14.06
N ALA A 58 -9.23 -11.50 14.00
CA ALA A 58 -8.38 -11.82 15.15
C ALA A 58 -8.46 -10.73 16.23
N ARG A 59 -8.44 -9.46 15.84
CA ARG A 59 -8.54 -8.31 16.74
C ARG A 59 -9.91 -8.22 17.43
N ASP A 60 -10.98 -8.27 16.63
CA ASP A 60 -12.31 -7.87 17.10
C ASP A 60 -13.12 -9.07 17.64
N TYR A 61 -12.87 -10.29 17.16
CA TYR A 61 -13.75 -11.44 17.40
C TYR A 61 -13.05 -12.69 17.98
N ALA A 62 -11.74 -12.89 17.80
CA ALA A 62 -11.06 -14.14 18.18
C ALA A 62 -10.77 -14.29 19.69
N ARG A 63 -11.32 -13.42 20.55
CA ARG A 63 -11.05 -13.38 22.00
C ARG A 63 -11.26 -14.72 22.69
N GLY A 64 -12.39 -15.38 22.41
CA GLY A 64 -12.73 -16.67 23.03
C GLY A 64 -11.85 -17.83 22.57
N ALA A 65 -11.34 -17.78 21.34
CA ALA A 65 -10.44 -18.78 20.78
C ALA A 65 -9.00 -18.59 21.29
N LEU A 66 -8.49 -17.36 21.30
CA LEU A 66 -7.13 -17.03 21.73
C LEU A 66 -6.92 -17.26 23.23
N ARG A 67 -7.95 -17.02 24.07
CA ARG A 67 -7.87 -17.24 25.53
C ARG A 67 -7.68 -18.71 25.94
N LYS A 68 -8.07 -19.67 25.08
CA LYS A 68 -7.91 -21.10 25.35
C LYS A 68 -6.48 -21.60 25.15
N VAL A 69 -5.63 -20.85 24.46
CA VAL A 69 -4.24 -21.23 24.21
C VAL A 69 -3.37 -20.75 25.37
N THR A 70 -2.72 -21.68 26.07
CA THR A 70 -1.94 -21.45 27.30
C THR A 70 -0.81 -20.42 27.16
N ARG A 71 -0.31 -20.20 25.93
CA ARG A 71 0.74 -19.22 25.60
C ARG A 71 0.30 -17.76 25.73
N PHE A 72 -1.00 -17.47 25.81
CA PHE A 72 -1.54 -16.11 25.93
C PHE A 72 -1.82 -15.67 27.38
N LYS A 73 -1.47 -16.49 28.39
CA LYS A 73 -1.72 -16.21 29.81
C LYS A 73 -0.90 -15.04 30.38
N ASN A 74 0.15 -14.58 29.70
CA ASN A 74 1.09 -13.56 30.20
C ASN A 74 0.76 -12.12 29.77
N CYS A 75 -0.40 -11.84 29.16
CA CYS A 75 -0.85 -10.47 28.92
C CYS A 75 -1.17 -9.77 30.25
N LYS A 76 -0.17 -9.08 30.83
CA LYS A 76 -0.29 -8.32 32.08
C LYS A 76 -1.24 -7.09 31.98
N GLY A 77 -1.69 -6.73 30.77
CA GLY A 77 -2.53 -5.57 30.47
C GLY A 77 -4.03 -5.85 30.20
N GLY A 78 -4.53 -7.06 30.50
CA GLY A 78 -5.96 -7.40 30.38
C GLY A 78 -6.43 -7.88 28.99
N GLU A 79 -7.75 -7.95 28.80
CA GLU A 79 -8.47 -8.57 27.66
C GLU A 79 -8.11 -8.00 26.27
N ASN A 80 -7.51 -6.82 26.28
CA ASN A 80 -7.22 -5.95 25.16
C ASN A 80 -5.87 -6.24 24.48
N CYS A 81 -4.94 -6.87 25.20
CA CYS A 81 -3.64 -7.31 24.70
C CYS A 81 -3.75 -8.50 23.72
N LEU A 82 -4.80 -9.31 23.84
CA LEU A 82 -5.07 -10.46 22.97
C LEU A 82 -5.37 -10.04 21.51
N GLY A 83 -6.04 -8.91 21.33
CA GLY A 83 -6.39 -8.40 20.00
C GLY A 83 -5.16 -7.95 19.21
N THR A 84 -4.28 -7.18 19.86
CA THR A 84 -3.00 -6.72 19.29
C THR A 84 -2.09 -7.89 18.92
N ASP A 85 -1.92 -8.85 19.83
CA ASP A 85 -1.10 -10.05 19.57
C ASP A 85 -1.67 -10.89 18.41
N GLY A 86 -3.00 -10.99 18.32
CA GLY A 86 -3.69 -11.65 17.20
C GLY A 86 -3.39 -11.00 15.84
N VAL A 87 -3.48 -9.67 15.76
CA VAL A 87 -3.14 -8.92 14.53
C VAL A 87 -1.69 -9.14 14.13
N LEU A 88 -0.76 -9.00 15.08
CA LEU A 88 0.67 -9.15 14.82
C LEU A 88 1.03 -10.56 14.35
N ARG A 89 0.36 -11.61 14.86
CA ARG A 89 0.57 -13.00 14.40
C ARG A 89 0.10 -13.21 12.97
N VAL A 90 -1.10 -12.75 12.63
CA VAL A 90 -1.61 -12.84 11.24
C VAL A 90 -0.72 -12.04 10.29
N SER A 91 -0.31 -10.84 10.71
CA SER A 91 0.63 -9.99 9.97
C SER A 91 1.97 -10.67 9.75
N LEU A 92 2.58 -11.27 10.80
CA LEU A 92 3.84 -12.00 10.67
C LEU A 92 3.73 -13.15 9.66
N GLY A 93 2.62 -13.90 9.68
CA GLY A 93 2.40 -14.99 8.73
C GLY A 93 2.28 -14.49 7.27
N CYS A 94 1.55 -13.38 7.09
CA CYS A 94 1.43 -12.70 5.80
C CYS A 94 2.80 -12.17 5.32
N PHE A 95 3.54 -11.48 6.20
CA PHE A 95 4.90 -11.01 5.93
C PHE A 95 5.81 -12.16 5.51
N LEU A 96 5.85 -13.27 6.25
CA LEU A 96 6.69 -14.41 5.93
C LEU A 96 6.35 -15.01 4.56
N PHE A 97 5.07 -15.14 4.23
CA PHE A 97 4.63 -15.63 2.92
C PHE A 97 5.16 -14.73 1.79
N TYR A 98 4.92 -13.42 1.87
CA TYR A 98 5.38 -12.48 0.87
C TYR A 98 6.90 -12.33 0.84
N PHE A 99 7.57 -12.44 1.98
CA PHE A 99 9.03 -12.36 2.06
C PHE A 99 9.70 -13.59 1.45
N VAL A 100 9.14 -14.79 1.63
CA VAL A 100 9.59 -15.99 0.90
C VAL A 100 9.38 -15.83 -0.61
N MET A 101 8.21 -15.32 -1.02
CA MET A 101 7.94 -15.02 -2.42
C MET A 101 8.92 -13.97 -2.97
N PHE A 102 9.25 -12.94 -2.20
CA PHE A 102 10.26 -11.93 -2.54
C PHE A 102 11.62 -12.59 -2.79
N LEU A 103 12.18 -13.28 -1.80
CA LEU A 103 13.50 -13.91 -1.92
C LEU A 103 13.60 -14.89 -3.10
N SER A 104 12.53 -15.66 -3.34
CA SER A 104 12.47 -16.65 -4.42
C SER A 104 12.27 -16.05 -5.82
N THR A 105 11.81 -14.80 -5.93
CA THR A 105 11.53 -14.12 -7.21
C THR A 105 12.41 -12.90 -7.47
N LEU A 106 13.36 -12.60 -6.57
CA LEU A 106 14.38 -11.57 -6.75
C LEU A 106 15.13 -11.73 -8.07
N GLY A 107 15.35 -10.63 -8.78
CA GLY A 107 16.10 -10.61 -10.04
C GLY A 107 15.46 -11.37 -11.20
N THR A 108 14.13 -11.56 -11.19
CA THR A 108 13.42 -12.14 -12.33
C THR A 108 13.16 -11.05 -13.37
N SER A 109 13.74 -11.20 -14.56
CA SER A 109 13.57 -10.27 -15.69
C SER A 109 12.80 -10.89 -16.86
N LYS A 110 12.96 -12.19 -17.11
CA LYS A 110 12.37 -12.87 -18.26
C LYS A 110 11.17 -13.77 -17.90
N THR A 111 10.14 -13.75 -18.74
CA THR A 111 9.02 -14.70 -18.80
C THR A 111 9.57 -16.10 -19.12
N HIS A 112 8.82 -17.16 -18.79
CA HIS A 112 9.21 -18.57 -18.98
C HIS A 112 10.40 -19.08 -18.16
N SER A 113 11.06 -18.22 -17.38
CA SER A 113 12.07 -18.64 -16.40
C SER A 113 11.46 -19.50 -15.28
N SER A 114 12.28 -20.31 -14.61
CA SER A 114 11.81 -21.10 -13.45
C SER A 114 11.21 -20.22 -12.34
N ARG A 115 11.71 -18.99 -12.19
CA ARG A 115 11.20 -18.01 -11.22
C ARG A 115 9.86 -17.42 -11.63
N ASP A 116 9.64 -17.15 -12.93
CA ASP A 116 8.30 -16.79 -13.43
C ASP A 116 7.31 -17.94 -13.25
N ARG A 117 7.69 -19.18 -13.57
CA ARG A 117 6.83 -20.35 -13.33
C ARG A 117 6.48 -20.50 -11.83
N TRP A 118 7.43 -20.22 -10.94
CA TRP A 118 7.18 -20.16 -9.51
C TRP A 118 6.27 -18.99 -9.12
N HIS A 119 6.44 -17.78 -9.67
CA HIS A 119 5.58 -16.62 -9.37
C HIS A 119 4.16 -16.78 -9.91
N SER A 120 4.03 -17.15 -11.18
CA SER A 120 2.80 -17.14 -11.96
C SER A 120 2.01 -18.45 -11.88
N GLY A 121 2.65 -19.55 -11.44
CA GLY A 121 2.07 -20.89 -11.37
C GLY A 121 2.24 -21.55 -9.99
N TRP A 122 2.40 -22.88 -9.96
CA TRP A 122 2.66 -23.67 -8.73
C TRP A 122 1.68 -23.37 -7.57
N TRP A 123 0.44 -23.04 -7.91
CA TRP A 123 -0.56 -22.57 -6.96
C TRP A 123 -0.89 -23.59 -5.88
N PHE A 124 -0.85 -24.89 -6.19
CA PHE A 124 -1.08 -25.94 -5.20
C PHE A 124 -0.10 -25.86 -4.03
N VAL A 125 1.20 -25.66 -4.31
CA VAL A 125 2.23 -25.51 -3.28
C VAL A 125 1.99 -24.25 -2.45
N LYS A 126 1.68 -23.14 -3.11
CA LYS A 126 1.40 -21.85 -2.44
C LYS A 126 0.13 -21.90 -1.58
N LEU A 127 -0.90 -22.61 -2.03
CA LEU A 127 -2.16 -22.77 -1.32
C LEU A 127 -1.99 -23.56 -0.02
N ILE A 128 -0.96 -24.40 0.07
CA ILE A 128 -0.57 -25.09 1.31
C ILE A 128 0.40 -24.22 2.13
N MET A 129 1.36 -23.58 1.46
CA MET A 129 2.38 -22.73 2.10
C MET A 129 1.76 -21.54 2.84
N TRP A 130 0.78 -20.87 2.24
CA TRP A 130 0.17 -19.67 2.82
C TRP A 130 -0.57 -19.94 4.15
N PRO A 131 -1.49 -20.92 4.26
CA PRO A 131 -2.10 -21.28 5.54
C PRO A 131 -1.06 -21.75 6.56
N ALA A 132 -0.07 -22.55 6.15
CA ALA A 132 0.97 -23.02 7.05
C ALA A 132 1.76 -21.86 7.68
N LEU A 133 2.24 -20.92 6.85
CA LEU A 133 2.93 -19.71 7.32
C LEU A 133 2.02 -18.78 8.12
N THR A 134 0.70 -18.80 7.90
CA THR A 134 -0.27 -18.04 8.71
C THR A 134 -0.49 -18.66 10.09
N ILE A 135 -0.43 -20.00 10.20
CA ILE A 135 -0.65 -20.73 11.47
C ILE A 135 0.60 -20.74 12.35
N ILE A 136 1.81 -20.86 11.77
CA ILE A 136 3.08 -20.94 12.51
C ILE A 136 3.25 -19.82 13.57
N PRO A 137 2.97 -18.53 13.27
CA PRO A 137 3.04 -17.45 14.25
C PRO A 137 2.20 -17.67 15.50
N PHE A 138 1.10 -18.41 15.45
CA PHE A 138 0.28 -18.74 16.62
C PHE A 138 0.96 -19.75 17.56
N LEU A 139 1.96 -20.46 17.07
CA LEU A 139 2.80 -21.36 17.86
C LEU A 139 3.98 -20.63 18.52
N LEU A 140 4.26 -19.37 18.16
CA LEU A 140 5.39 -18.62 18.73
C LEU A 140 5.06 -18.03 20.12
N PRO A 141 6.04 -17.91 21.03
CA PRO A 141 5.87 -17.18 22.28
C PRO A 141 5.66 -15.68 22.04
N SER A 142 4.89 -15.01 22.90
CA SER A 142 4.55 -13.59 22.76
C SER A 142 5.76 -12.67 22.71
N SER A 143 6.89 -13.03 23.34
CA SER A 143 8.13 -12.24 23.25
C SER A 143 8.63 -12.04 21.80
N ILE A 144 8.49 -13.07 20.95
CA ILE A 144 8.86 -12.97 19.53
C ILE A 144 7.86 -12.08 18.78
N ILE A 145 6.58 -12.15 19.14
CA ILE A 145 5.54 -11.33 18.50
C ILE A 145 5.70 -9.85 18.86
N HIS A 146 6.06 -9.53 20.11
CA HIS A 146 6.38 -8.16 20.50
C HIS A 146 7.63 -7.64 19.76
N LEU A 147 8.69 -8.44 19.65
CA LEU A 147 9.86 -8.07 18.85
C LEU A 147 9.48 -7.83 17.37
N TYR A 148 8.64 -8.69 16.79
CA TYR A 148 8.10 -8.46 15.46
C TYR A 148 7.29 -7.16 15.38
N GLY A 149 6.50 -6.82 16.40
CA GLY A 149 5.79 -5.55 16.49
C GLY A 149 6.73 -4.34 16.34
N GLU A 150 7.88 -4.34 17.03
CA GLU A 150 8.90 -3.28 16.89
C GLU A 150 9.49 -3.23 15.46
N ILE A 151 9.80 -4.39 14.88
CA ILE A 151 10.29 -4.48 13.49
C ILE A 151 9.21 -3.99 12.50
N ALA A 152 7.94 -4.29 12.77
CA ALA A 152 6.82 -3.93 11.93
C ALA A 152 6.58 -2.41 11.91
N HIS A 153 6.91 -1.66 12.97
CA HIS A 153 6.90 -0.20 12.92
C HIS A 153 7.87 0.33 11.86
N PHE A 154 9.10 -0.20 11.85
CA PHE A 154 10.10 0.18 10.85
C PHE A 154 9.66 -0.21 9.44
N GLY A 155 9.20 -1.44 9.24
CA GLY A 155 8.73 -1.90 7.93
C GLY A 155 7.49 -1.16 7.42
N ALA A 156 6.60 -0.74 8.32
CA ALA A 156 5.47 0.13 7.98
C ALA A 156 5.93 1.52 7.51
N GLY A 157 6.97 2.09 8.15
CA GLY A 157 7.61 3.32 7.68
C GLY A 157 8.24 3.18 6.29
N VAL A 158 8.91 2.05 6.02
CA VAL A 158 9.44 1.71 4.68
C VAL A 158 8.31 1.63 3.66
N PHE A 159 7.20 0.97 3.98
CA PHE A 159 6.04 0.90 3.10
C PHE A 159 5.48 2.29 2.77
N LEU A 160 5.31 3.16 3.78
CA LEU A 160 4.83 4.54 3.57
C LEU A 160 5.74 5.34 2.64
N LEU A 161 7.07 5.19 2.77
CA LEU A 161 8.02 5.86 1.88
C LEU A 161 7.93 5.34 0.43
N ILE A 162 7.81 4.03 0.23
CA ILE A 162 7.68 3.43 -1.10
C ILE A 162 6.35 3.87 -1.73
N GLN A 163 5.25 3.81 -0.97
CA GLN A 163 3.94 4.26 -1.40
C GLN A 163 3.97 5.74 -1.78
N LEU A 164 4.65 6.57 -0.99
CA LEU A 164 4.82 7.98 -1.27
C LEU A 164 5.53 8.23 -2.61
N ILE A 165 6.66 7.56 -2.83
CA ILE A 165 7.43 7.67 -4.08
C ILE A 165 6.55 7.24 -5.26
N SER A 166 5.82 6.12 -5.12
CA SER A 166 4.90 5.64 -6.15
C SER A 166 3.79 6.66 -6.48
N VAL A 167 3.23 7.35 -5.47
CA VAL A 167 2.24 8.42 -5.70
C VAL A 167 2.84 9.61 -6.46
N ILE A 168 4.07 10.02 -6.12
CA ILE A 168 4.76 11.12 -6.82
C ILE A 168 5.03 10.74 -8.28
N SER A 169 5.56 9.54 -8.52
CA SER A 169 5.82 9.04 -9.88
C SER A 169 4.53 8.90 -10.69
N PHE A 170 3.42 8.47 -10.07
CA PHE A 170 2.12 8.46 -10.72
C PHE A 170 1.66 9.87 -11.11
N ILE A 171 1.84 10.87 -10.24
CA ILE A 171 1.50 12.27 -10.53
C ILE A 171 2.36 12.82 -11.68
N GLN A 172 3.66 12.50 -11.71
CA GLN A 172 4.57 12.88 -12.79
C GLN A 172 4.19 12.22 -14.12
N TRP A 173 3.93 10.91 -14.09
CA TRP A 173 3.44 10.17 -15.24
C TRP A 173 2.13 10.75 -15.79
N LEU A 174 1.20 11.15 -14.92
CA LEU A 174 -0.01 11.86 -15.35
C LEU A 174 0.33 13.16 -16.07
N ASN A 175 1.23 13.97 -15.50
CA ASN A 175 1.66 15.23 -16.10
C ASN A 175 2.29 15.01 -17.49
N GLU A 176 3.17 14.03 -17.64
CA GLU A 176 3.81 13.68 -18.91
C GLU A 176 2.79 13.14 -19.93
N CYS A 177 1.88 12.26 -19.51
CA CYS A 177 0.84 11.69 -20.36
C CYS A 177 -0.06 12.77 -20.97
N TYR A 178 -0.43 13.78 -20.18
CA TYR A 178 -1.19 14.91 -20.69
C TYR A 178 -0.33 15.83 -21.58
N GLN A 179 0.95 16.04 -21.28
CA GLN A 179 1.81 16.87 -22.14
C GLN A 179 2.15 16.22 -23.49
N SER A 180 2.23 14.89 -23.56
CA SER A 180 2.63 14.13 -24.75
C SER A 180 1.53 13.96 -25.81
N GLN A 181 0.26 14.28 -25.53
CA GLN A 181 -0.82 14.09 -26.51
C GLN A 181 -0.72 15.11 -27.67
N LYS A 182 -0.81 14.59 -28.91
CA LYS A 182 -0.65 15.34 -30.17
C LYS A 182 -1.70 16.45 -30.40
N ASP A 183 -2.83 16.43 -29.69
CA ASP A 183 -3.86 17.48 -29.75
C ASP A 183 -3.57 18.61 -28.73
N ALA A 184 -2.71 19.54 -29.12
CA ALA A 184 -2.09 20.53 -28.22
C ALA A 184 -3.09 21.48 -27.51
N GLU A 185 -4.22 21.86 -28.12
CA GLU A 185 -5.17 22.79 -27.48
C GLU A 185 -6.14 22.11 -26.52
N ARG A 186 -6.76 21.01 -26.96
CA ARG A 186 -7.75 20.29 -26.14
C ARG A 186 -7.11 19.70 -24.89
N CYS A 187 -5.86 19.23 -25.00
CA CYS A 187 -5.14 18.69 -23.86
C CYS A 187 -4.72 19.77 -22.84
N ARG A 188 -4.31 20.95 -23.29
CA ARG A 188 -4.02 22.10 -22.40
C ARG A 188 -5.25 22.53 -21.59
N VAL A 189 -6.43 22.52 -22.20
CA VAL A 189 -7.69 22.81 -21.50
C VAL A 189 -7.98 21.76 -20.43
N TYR A 190 -7.78 20.47 -20.71
CA TYR A 190 -7.97 19.40 -19.70
C TYR A 190 -6.98 19.51 -18.53
N VAL A 191 -5.70 19.79 -18.81
CA VAL A 191 -4.67 19.99 -17.76
C VAL A 191 -5.01 21.19 -16.88
N MET A 192 -5.42 22.31 -17.50
CA MET A 192 -5.87 23.49 -16.78
C MET A 192 -7.10 23.19 -15.93
N LEU A 193 -8.12 22.55 -16.49
CA LEU A 193 -9.34 22.18 -15.79
C LEU A 193 -9.07 21.25 -14.61
N LEU A 194 -8.24 20.23 -14.80
CA LEU A 194 -7.87 19.26 -13.77
C LEU A 194 -7.10 19.94 -12.62
N SER A 195 -6.15 20.81 -12.95
CA SER A 195 -5.40 21.56 -11.94
C SER A 195 -6.29 22.54 -11.18
N THR A 196 -7.11 23.33 -11.88
CA THR A 196 -8.04 24.28 -11.23
C THR A 196 -9.04 23.55 -10.32
N THR A 197 -9.57 22.41 -10.76
CA THR A 197 -10.46 21.58 -9.94
C THR A 197 -9.73 21.05 -8.70
N SER A 198 -8.49 20.58 -8.87
CA SER A 198 -7.66 20.07 -7.77
C SER A 198 -7.36 21.14 -6.73
N TYR A 199 -6.96 22.35 -7.15
CA TYR A 199 -6.76 23.48 -6.23
C TYR A 199 -8.06 23.90 -5.53
N THR A 200 -9.18 23.91 -6.25
CA THR A 200 -10.49 24.24 -5.65
C THR A 200 -10.84 23.25 -4.54
N VAL A 201 -10.67 21.94 -4.80
CA VAL A 201 -10.92 20.90 -3.80
C VAL A 201 -9.94 21.01 -2.62
N CYS A 202 -8.67 21.36 -2.84
CA CYS A 202 -7.72 21.63 -1.76
C CYS A 202 -8.20 22.76 -0.84
N ILE A 203 -8.59 23.91 -1.43
CA ILE A 203 -9.05 25.08 -0.68
C ILE A 203 -10.31 24.75 0.12
N VAL A 204 -11.30 24.10 -0.52
CA VAL A 204 -12.53 23.65 0.16
C VAL A 204 -12.19 22.67 1.28
N GLY A 205 -11.30 21.72 1.05
CA GLY A 205 -10.85 20.76 2.06
C GLY A 205 -10.24 21.44 3.28
N VAL A 206 -9.35 22.42 3.08
CA VAL A 206 -8.74 23.21 4.16
C VAL A 206 -9.78 24.02 4.94
N ILE A 207 -10.70 24.70 4.25
CA ILE A 207 -11.78 25.46 4.90
C ILE A 207 -12.64 24.54 5.77
N LEU A 208 -13.04 23.38 5.24
CA LEU A 208 -13.81 22.39 6.00
C LEU A 208 -13.04 21.85 7.20
N MET A 209 -11.72 21.66 7.08
CA MET A 209 -10.89 21.23 8.19
C MET A 209 -10.86 22.27 9.32
N TYR A 210 -10.72 23.56 9.03
CA TYR A 210 -10.81 24.61 10.05
C TYR A 210 -12.18 24.61 10.74
N ILE A 211 -13.28 24.54 9.97
CA ILE A 211 -14.65 24.58 10.52
C ILE A 211 -14.94 23.37 11.42
N TRP A 212 -14.40 22.19 11.11
CA TRP A 212 -14.76 20.95 11.80
C TRP A 212 -13.77 20.51 12.88
N TYR A 213 -12.49 20.88 12.76
CA TYR A 213 -11.41 20.39 13.63
C TYR A 213 -10.66 21.51 14.39
N ALA A 214 -10.92 22.78 14.08
CA ALA A 214 -10.35 23.93 14.78
C ALA A 214 -11.39 25.04 15.02
N PRO A 215 -12.51 24.75 15.71
CA PRO A 215 -13.58 25.73 15.94
C PRO A 215 -13.18 26.86 16.92
N ASP A 216 -12.31 26.55 17.88
CA ASP A 216 -11.87 27.45 18.94
C ASP A 216 -10.35 27.67 18.89
N SER A 217 -9.88 28.81 19.39
CA SER A 217 -8.44 29.15 19.44
C SER A 217 -7.62 28.26 20.38
N SER A 218 -8.27 27.48 21.24
CA SER A 218 -7.64 26.48 22.09
C SER A 218 -7.12 25.27 21.30
N CYS A 219 -7.59 25.05 20.07
CA CYS A 219 -7.23 23.93 19.20
C CYS A 219 -5.90 24.14 18.47
N LEU A 220 -4.87 24.57 19.21
CA LEU A 220 -3.58 25.01 18.67
C LEU A 220 -2.90 23.96 17.78
N LEU A 221 -3.00 22.68 18.15
CA LEU A 221 -2.34 21.61 17.39
C LEU A 221 -2.99 21.41 16.01
N ASN A 222 -4.33 21.35 15.95
CA ASN A 222 -5.05 21.22 14.69
C ASN A 222 -4.90 22.47 13.83
N ILE A 223 -4.90 23.66 14.43
CA ILE A 223 -4.58 24.93 13.73
C ILE A 223 -3.18 24.84 13.12
N PHE A 224 -2.18 24.42 13.91
CA PHE A 224 -0.80 24.27 13.44
C PHE A 224 -0.70 23.30 12.27
N PHE A 225 -1.30 22.09 12.36
CA PHE A 225 -1.28 21.13 11.26
C PHE A 225 -1.88 21.71 9.98
N ILE A 226 -3.08 22.29 10.05
CA ILE A 226 -3.77 22.84 8.86
C ILE A 226 -3.00 24.03 8.27
N THR A 227 -2.53 24.96 9.11
CA THR A 227 -1.74 26.13 8.66
C THR A 227 -0.41 25.70 8.04
N TRP A 228 0.24 24.69 8.62
CA TRP A 228 1.50 24.16 8.09
C TRP A 228 1.29 23.45 6.75
N THR A 229 0.24 22.65 6.60
CA THR A 229 -0.17 22.05 5.31
C THR A 229 -0.38 23.12 4.23
N LEU A 230 -1.06 24.23 4.56
CA LEU A 230 -1.21 25.37 3.65
C LEU A 230 0.13 25.97 3.22
N PHE A 231 1.05 26.18 4.18
CA PHE A 231 2.39 26.66 3.89
C PHE A 231 3.15 25.70 2.97
N LEU A 232 3.06 24.38 3.21
CA LEU A 232 3.69 23.37 2.38
C LEU A 232 3.14 23.35 0.95
N ILE A 233 1.83 23.50 0.76
CA ILE A 233 1.21 23.61 -0.58
C ILE A 233 1.74 24.83 -1.33
N GLN A 234 1.85 25.98 -0.65
CA GLN A 234 2.40 27.19 -1.24
C GLN A 234 3.87 27.01 -1.60
N LEU A 235 4.66 26.38 -0.72
CA LEU A 235 6.07 26.08 -0.96
C LEU A 235 6.25 25.20 -2.22
N MET A 236 5.52 24.09 -2.31
CA MET A 236 5.55 23.20 -3.48
C MET A 236 5.15 23.91 -4.77
N THR A 237 4.13 24.76 -4.71
CA THR A 237 3.67 25.54 -5.87
C THR A 237 4.75 26.54 -6.31
N SER A 238 5.38 27.24 -5.37
CA SER A 238 6.48 28.17 -5.66
C SER A 238 7.70 27.46 -6.27
N ILE A 239 8.06 26.27 -5.78
CA ILE A 239 9.16 25.47 -6.33
C ILE A 239 8.82 25.01 -7.76
N ALA A 240 7.60 24.49 -7.97
CA ALA A 240 7.17 23.98 -9.27
C ALA A 240 7.11 25.07 -10.36
N LEU A 241 6.69 26.29 -9.99
CA LEU A 241 6.60 27.45 -10.91
C LEU A 241 7.93 28.19 -11.08
N HIS A 242 8.98 27.83 -10.32
CA HIS A 242 10.26 28.48 -10.45
C HIS A 242 10.82 28.29 -11.88
N PRO A 243 11.32 29.35 -12.56
CA PRO A 243 11.71 29.27 -13.97
C PRO A 243 12.76 28.20 -14.31
N LYS A 244 13.57 27.77 -13.33
CA LYS A 244 14.55 26.69 -13.51
C LYS A 244 13.95 25.29 -13.51
N VAL A 245 12.79 25.10 -12.87
CA VAL A 245 12.12 23.78 -12.75
C VAL A 245 11.00 23.69 -13.77
N ASN A 246 10.12 24.70 -13.80
CA ASN A 246 9.00 24.83 -14.72
C ASN A 246 8.18 23.52 -14.88
N ALA A 247 7.86 22.86 -13.76
CA ALA A 247 7.12 21.60 -13.73
C ALA A 247 5.63 21.76 -14.11
N GLY A 248 5.17 23.00 -14.31
CA GLY A 248 3.78 23.33 -14.55
C GLY A 248 2.95 23.37 -13.27
N TYR A 249 1.65 23.65 -13.43
CA TYR A 249 0.72 23.84 -12.32
C TYR A 249 -0.09 22.58 -11.97
N LEU A 250 -0.02 21.50 -12.77
CA LEU A 250 -0.77 20.27 -12.52
C LEU A 250 -0.16 19.44 -11.38
N THR A 251 1.15 19.24 -11.45
CA THR A 251 1.92 18.46 -10.47
C THR A 251 1.76 19.00 -9.03
N PRO A 252 1.98 20.30 -8.73
CA PRO A 252 1.77 20.84 -7.38
C PRO A 252 0.29 20.83 -6.95
N ALA A 253 -0.67 20.87 -7.89
CA ALA A 253 -2.10 20.80 -7.57
C ALA A 253 -2.51 19.38 -7.11
N LEU A 254 -2.09 18.35 -7.83
CA LEU A 254 -2.34 16.95 -7.46
C LEU A 254 -1.59 16.57 -6.19
N MET A 255 -0.36 17.06 -6.02
CA MET A 255 0.38 16.88 -4.77
C MET A 255 -0.29 17.60 -3.60
N GLY A 256 -0.85 18.79 -3.83
CA GLY A 256 -1.66 19.51 -2.86
C GLY A 256 -2.85 18.69 -2.37
N LEU A 257 -3.59 18.01 -3.26
CA LEU A 257 -4.70 17.13 -2.87
C LEU A 257 -4.24 16.00 -1.96
N TYR A 258 -3.12 15.36 -2.31
CA TYR A 258 -2.56 14.27 -1.53
C TYR A 258 -2.13 14.72 -0.13
N VAL A 259 -1.45 15.87 -0.03
CA VAL A 259 -0.98 16.46 1.22
C VAL A 259 -2.15 16.91 2.11
N VAL A 260 -3.18 17.56 1.54
CA VAL A 260 -4.43 17.88 2.26
C VAL A 260 -5.12 16.62 2.77
N PHE A 261 -5.16 15.55 1.96
CA PHE A 261 -5.75 14.28 2.37
C PHE A 261 -4.98 13.62 3.52
N ILE A 262 -3.64 13.64 3.50
CA ILE A 262 -2.83 13.11 4.61
C ILE A 262 -3.08 13.92 5.88
N CYS A 263 -3.08 15.25 5.81
CA CYS A 263 -3.37 16.12 6.95
C CYS A 263 -4.75 15.82 7.55
N TRP A 264 -5.77 15.68 6.69
CA TRP A 264 -7.10 15.29 7.14
C TRP A 264 -7.10 13.93 7.84
N CYS A 265 -6.38 12.94 7.32
CA CYS A 265 -6.24 11.64 7.97
C CYS A 265 -5.50 11.75 9.31
N ALA A 266 -4.48 12.60 9.43
CA ALA A 266 -3.74 12.82 10.67
C ALA A 266 -4.65 13.34 11.79
N ILE A 267 -5.44 14.38 11.48
CA ILE A 267 -6.40 14.98 12.42
C ILE A 267 -7.50 13.98 12.78
N ARG A 268 -7.97 13.17 11.82
CA ARG A 268 -8.96 12.10 12.07
C ARG A 268 -8.44 10.98 12.97
N SER A 269 -7.12 10.84 13.07
CA SER A 269 -6.47 9.83 13.90
C SER A 269 -6.29 10.27 15.35
N GLU A 270 -6.59 11.53 15.67
CA GLU A 270 -6.56 12.07 17.03
C GLU A 270 -7.45 11.24 17.97
N PRO A 271 -6.98 10.90 19.19
CA PRO A 271 -7.76 10.09 20.12
C PRO A 271 -9.04 10.79 20.59
N VAL A 272 -10.07 9.99 20.91
CA VAL A 272 -11.38 10.47 21.35
C VAL A 272 -11.28 11.05 22.77
N GLY A 273 -11.58 12.34 22.93
CA GLY A 273 -11.55 13.04 24.22
C GLY A 273 -11.10 14.49 24.12
N GLU A 274 -10.43 14.86 23.02
CA GLU A 274 -10.03 16.24 22.74
C GLU A 274 -11.22 17.06 22.23
N SER A 275 -11.44 18.25 22.82
CA SER A 275 -12.60 19.12 22.55
C SER A 275 -12.63 19.68 21.11
N CYS A 276 -11.55 19.50 20.36
CA CYS A 276 -11.34 20.10 19.05
C CYS A 276 -12.00 19.34 17.90
N ASN A 277 -12.36 18.06 18.10
CA ASN A 277 -12.96 17.24 17.06
C ASN A 277 -14.49 17.20 17.17
N ARG A 278 -15.16 18.24 16.66
CA ARG A 278 -16.63 18.37 16.71
C ARG A 278 -17.35 17.18 16.06
N LYS A 279 -16.75 16.57 15.03
CA LYS A 279 -17.29 15.40 14.33
C LYS A 279 -17.14 14.10 15.13
N ALA A 280 -16.11 13.97 15.95
CA ALA A 280 -16.00 12.86 16.90
C ALA A 280 -17.02 13.02 18.05
N ALA A 281 -17.25 14.24 18.54
CA ALA A 281 -18.22 14.53 19.61
C ALA A 281 -19.70 14.41 19.17
N ALA A 282 -20.04 14.76 17.93
CA ALA A 282 -21.40 14.60 17.37
C ALA A 282 -21.75 13.14 17.01
N SER A 283 -20.78 12.22 17.07
CA SER A 283 -20.91 10.81 16.68
C SER A 283 -21.51 9.93 17.79
N ASN A 284 -22.48 10.44 18.56
CA ASN A 284 -23.43 9.58 19.29
C ASN A 284 -24.54 9.03 18.38
N ARG A 285 -24.58 9.44 17.10
CA ARG A 285 -25.43 8.83 16.06
C ARG A 285 -24.60 8.20 14.94
N THR A 286 -24.77 6.88 14.82
CA THR A 286 -24.48 5.96 13.69
C THR A 286 -23.17 5.16 13.74
N ASP A 287 -23.21 4.05 14.48
CA ASP A 287 -22.26 2.92 14.39
C ASP A 287 -21.99 2.50 12.92
N TRP A 288 -22.97 2.62 12.03
CA TRP A 288 -22.85 2.27 10.61
C TRP A 288 -21.81 3.12 9.85
N LEU A 289 -21.66 4.42 10.14
CA LEU A 289 -20.65 5.25 9.48
C LEU A 289 -19.22 4.86 9.87
N THR A 290 -19.02 4.39 11.11
CA THR A 290 -17.73 3.87 11.55
C THR A 290 -17.38 2.57 10.84
N ILE A 291 -18.36 1.68 10.65
CA ILE A 291 -18.21 0.44 9.88
C ILE A 291 -17.87 0.75 8.42
N ILE A 292 -18.60 1.65 7.76
CA ILE A 292 -18.30 2.05 6.38
C ILE A 292 -16.88 2.62 6.29
N SER A 293 -16.52 3.54 7.18
CA SER A 293 -15.20 4.17 7.18
C SER A 293 -14.08 3.14 7.36
N PHE A 294 -14.30 2.16 8.23
CA PHE A 294 -13.37 1.05 8.45
C PHE A 294 -13.21 0.17 7.21
N VAL A 295 -14.30 -0.23 6.56
CA VAL A 295 -14.27 -1.05 5.34
C VAL A 295 -13.58 -0.28 4.20
N VAL A 296 -13.90 1.00 4.02
CA VAL A 296 -13.25 1.86 3.03
C VAL A 296 -11.75 1.96 3.31
N ALA A 297 -11.34 2.16 4.56
CA ALA A 297 -9.92 2.24 4.92
C ALA A 297 -9.18 0.92 4.67
N LEU A 298 -9.78 -0.23 4.98
CA LEU A 298 -9.23 -1.55 4.67
C LEU A 298 -9.05 -1.74 3.16
N LEU A 299 -10.08 -1.44 2.36
CA LEU A 299 -10.01 -1.56 0.91
C LEU A 299 -8.99 -0.59 0.31
N ALA A 300 -8.96 0.65 0.78
CA ALA A 300 -7.98 1.66 0.34
C ALA A 300 -6.55 1.21 0.59
N MET A 301 -6.27 0.60 1.74
CA MET A 301 -4.95 0.04 2.06
C MET A 301 -4.57 -1.14 1.16
N VAL A 302 -5.50 -2.05 0.85
CA VAL A 302 -5.26 -3.16 -0.09
C VAL A 302 -4.99 -2.62 -1.50
N ILE A 303 -5.79 -1.66 -1.96
CA ILE A 303 -5.62 -1.02 -3.27
C ILE A 303 -4.27 -0.30 -3.33
N ALA A 304 -3.92 0.47 -2.30
CA ALA A 304 -2.65 1.16 -2.21
C ALA A 304 -1.45 0.21 -2.25
N THR A 305 -1.53 -0.92 -1.53
CA THR A 305 -0.47 -1.95 -1.55
C THR A 305 -0.36 -2.58 -2.94
N PHE A 306 -1.49 -2.89 -3.56
CA PHE A 306 -1.53 -3.48 -4.90
C PHE A 306 -0.98 -2.53 -5.96
N SER A 307 -1.43 -1.27 -5.97
CA SER A 307 -0.98 -0.24 -6.93
C SER A 307 0.51 0.08 -6.76
N THR A 308 0.98 0.18 -5.52
CA THR A 308 2.40 0.40 -5.22
C THR A 308 3.23 -0.80 -5.67
N GLY A 309 2.74 -2.03 -5.47
CA GLY A 309 3.48 -3.25 -5.84
C GLY A 309 3.68 -3.43 -7.35
N ILE A 310 2.75 -2.94 -8.16
CA ILE A 310 2.87 -3.01 -9.64
C ILE A 310 3.75 -1.88 -10.20
N ASP A 311 3.98 -0.81 -9.44
CA ASP A 311 4.78 0.36 -9.83
C ASP A 311 6.29 0.13 -9.69
N SER A 312 6.74 -1.06 -10.08
CA SER A 312 8.13 -1.48 -9.99
C SER A 312 9.08 -0.70 -10.91
N GLN A 313 8.57 -0.11 -11.99
CA GLN A 313 9.36 0.63 -12.97
C GLN A 313 10.00 1.88 -12.35
N CYS A 314 9.37 2.48 -11.34
CA CYS A 314 9.94 3.59 -10.58
C CYS A 314 11.24 3.20 -9.81
N PHE A 315 11.40 1.93 -9.47
CA PHE A 315 12.53 1.44 -8.65
C PHE A 315 13.53 0.59 -9.44
N GLN A 316 13.31 0.41 -10.75
CA GLN A 316 14.30 -0.23 -11.62
C GLN A 316 15.43 0.76 -11.89
N PHE A 317 16.64 0.43 -11.43
CA PHE A 317 17.84 1.17 -11.82
C PHE A 317 17.96 1.14 -13.34
N LYS A 318 17.98 2.33 -13.95
CA LYS A 318 18.05 2.60 -15.38
C LYS A 318 18.95 1.56 -16.07
N LYS A 319 18.35 0.63 -16.83
CA LYS A 319 19.08 -0.25 -17.74
C LYS A 319 19.44 0.64 -18.94
N ASP A 320 20.72 0.73 -19.29
CA ASP A 320 21.22 1.64 -20.33
C ASP A 320 20.42 1.52 -21.64
N GLU A 321 20.12 2.66 -22.26
CA GLU A 321 19.24 2.80 -23.43
C GLU A 321 19.70 2.00 -24.66
N ASN A 322 20.93 1.48 -24.67
CA ASN A 322 21.48 0.69 -25.78
C ASN A 322 21.05 -0.79 -25.80
N ASP A 323 20.44 -1.32 -24.73
CA ASP A 323 20.01 -2.73 -24.66
C ASP A 323 18.49 -2.93 -24.93
N GLN A 324 17.76 -1.85 -25.28
CA GLN A 324 16.28 -1.88 -25.35
C GLN A 324 15.72 -2.34 -26.71
N GLU A 325 16.51 -2.38 -27.78
CA GLU A 325 15.97 -2.66 -29.13
C GLU A 325 15.82 -4.16 -29.47
N GLU A 326 16.36 -5.10 -28.68
CA GLU A 326 16.28 -6.55 -28.97
C GLU A 326 15.56 -7.43 -27.93
N GLU A 327 15.15 -6.93 -26.75
CA GLU A 327 14.76 -7.79 -25.60
C GLU A 327 13.27 -7.78 -25.16
N ALA A 328 12.36 -7.11 -25.88
CA ALA A 328 11.02 -6.77 -25.38
C ALA A 328 9.96 -7.89 -25.38
N GLU A 329 10.10 -8.97 -26.15
CA GLU A 329 9.03 -9.99 -26.25
C GLU A 329 8.89 -10.86 -24.99
N ASP A 330 10.00 -11.08 -24.25
CA ASP A 330 10.07 -12.01 -23.12
C ASP A 330 10.25 -11.32 -21.76
N ASP A 331 10.05 -10.00 -21.63
CA ASP A 331 10.20 -9.32 -20.35
C ASP A 331 8.97 -9.47 -19.43
N VAL A 332 9.22 -9.60 -18.13
CA VAL A 332 8.14 -9.69 -17.13
C VAL A 332 7.38 -8.36 -17.03
N PRO A 333 6.04 -8.38 -16.85
CA PRO A 333 5.22 -7.16 -16.89
C PRO A 333 5.42 -6.20 -15.70
N TYR A 334 6.03 -6.68 -14.62
CA TYR A 334 6.43 -5.91 -13.43
C TYR A 334 7.49 -6.69 -12.67
N GLY A 335 8.31 -6.01 -11.88
CA GLY A 335 9.33 -6.62 -11.04
C GLY A 335 8.72 -7.48 -9.94
N TYR A 336 8.69 -8.80 -10.12
CA TYR A 336 8.08 -9.75 -9.17
C TYR A 336 8.65 -9.63 -7.75
N GLY A 337 9.97 -9.46 -7.62
CA GLY A 337 10.60 -9.23 -6.33
C GLY A 337 10.06 -7.97 -5.66
N PHE A 338 10.09 -6.83 -6.36
CA PHE A 338 9.59 -5.57 -5.82
C PHE A 338 8.11 -5.67 -5.42
N PHE A 339 7.27 -6.28 -6.26
CA PHE A 339 5.87 -6.55 -5.95
C PHE A 339 5.71 -7.28 -4.61
N HIS A 340 6.40 -8.41 -4.43
CA HIS A 340 6.31 -9.17 -3.18
C HIS A 340 6.92 -8.44 -1.98
N PHE A 341 7.96 -7.64 -2.20
CA PHE A 341 8.53 -6.79 -1.15
C PHE A 341 7.55 -5.73 -0.65
N VAL A 342 6.82 -5.07 -1.55
CA VAL A 342 5.77 -4.10 -1.20
C VAL A 342 4.64 -4.77 -0.42
N PHE A 343 4.24 -5.99 -0.79
CA PHE A 343 3.23 -6.73 -0.03
C PHE A 343 3.75 -7.19 1.34
N ALA A 344 5.03 -7.53 1.46
CA ALA A 344 5.64 -7.89 2.73
C ALA A 344 5.68 -6.69 3.69
N THR A 345 6.16 -5.52 3.25
CA THR A 345 6.16 -4.29 4.05
C THR A 345 4.73 -3.77 4.28
N GLY A 346 3.84 -3.94 3.30
CA GLY A 346 2.40 -3.70 3.42
C GLY A 346 1.75 -4.57 4.50
N ALA A 347 2.25 -5.80 4.71
CA ALA A 347 1.79 -6.67 5.78
C ALA A 347 2.10 -6.11 7.17
N MET A 348 3.25 -5.47 7.33
CA MET A 348 3.64 -4.76 8.54
C MET A 348 2.82 -3.47 8.71
N TYR A 349 2.61 -2.72 7.62
CA TYR A 349 1.80 -1.49 7.64
C TYR A 349 0.35 -1.74 8.06
N PHE A 350 -0.34 -2.74 7.50
CA PHE A 350 -1.73 -3.00 7.90
C PHE A 350 -1.85 -3.35 9.38
N ALA A 351 -0.84 -4.02 9.93
CA ALA A 351 -0.82 -4.37 11.34
C ALA A 351 -0.79 -3.11 12.19
N MET A 352 0.09 -2.16 11.84
CA MET A 352 0.20 -0.87 12.53
C MET A 352 -1.10 -0.08 12.45
N LEU A 353 -1.77 -0.05 11.28
CA LEU A 353 -3.08 0.58 11.15
C LEU A 353 -4.14 -0.08 12.05
N LEU A 354 -4.18 -1.42 12.11
CA LEU A 354 -5.16 -2.15 12.93
C LEU A 354 -4.91 -2.04 14.44
N ILE A 355 -3.68 -1.77 14.88
CA ILE A 355 -3.34 -1.60 16.31
C ILE A 355 -3.15 -0.12 16.70
N GLY A 356 -3.34 0.83 15.78
CA GLY A 356 -3.19 2.25 16.06
C GLY A 356 -1.75 2.67 16.35
N TRP A 357 -0.77 2.00 15.72
CA TRP A 357 0.68 2.23 15.92
C TRP A 357 1.12 2.12 17.39
N ASN A 358 0.38 1.32 18.17
CA ASN A 358 0.69 1.14 19.58
C ASN A 358 0.48 -0.32 19.98
N THR A 359 1.57 -1.00 20.31
CA THR A 359 1.57 -2.40 20.72
C THR A 359 1.02 -2.61 22.13
N HIS A 360 0.86 -1.53 22.90
CA HIS A 360 0.42 -1.56 24.30
C HIS A 360 -0.98 -1.00 24.53
N HIS A 361 -1.50 -0.21 23.58
CA HIS A 361 -2.83 0.39 23.67
C HIS A 361 -3.83 -0.30 22.74
N PRO A 362 -4.98 -0.76 23.25
CA PRO A 362 -5.97 -1.42 22.43
C PRO A 362 -6.78 -0.48 21.57
N MET A 363 -7.13 -0.99 20.39
CA MET A 363 -8.06 -0.34 19.47
C MET A 363 -9.51 -0.76 19.76
N LYS A 364 -10.44 0.20 19.64
CA LYS A 364 -11.87 -0.08 19.70
C LYS A 364 -12.31 -0.91 18.48
N LYS A 365 -13.35 -1.71 18.65
CA LYS A 365 -13.97 -2.45 17.54
C LYS A 365 -14.36 -1.48 16.41
N TRP A 366 -14.18 -1.89 15.16
CA TRP A 366 -14.47 -1.08 13.97
C TRP A 366 -13.72 0.26 13.86
N THR A 367 -12.68 0.50 14.66
CA THR A 367 -11.77 1.62 14.46
C THR A 367 -10.48 1.14 13.80
N ILE A 368 -9.83 2.03 13.07
CA ILE A 368 -8.54 1.79 12.44
C ILE A 368 -7.73 3.07 12.58
N ASP A 369 -6.46 2.91 12.89
CA ASP A 369 -5.46 3.97 12.85
C ASP A 369 -5.75 5.18 13.73
N VAL A 370 -6.22 4.95 14.96
CA VAL A 370 -6.52 6.00 15.94
C VAL A 370 -5.46 6.00 17.05
N GLY A 371 -4.91 7.16 17.36
CA GLY A 371 -3.94 7.38 18.42
C GLY A 371 -2.93 8.48 18.06
N TRP A 372 -2.31 9.09 19.08
CA TRP A 372 -1.30 10.13 18.86
C TRP A 372 -0.13 9.67 17.98
N THR A 373 0.30 8.41 18.13
CA THR A 373 1.35 7.85 17.27
C THR A 373 0.92 7.83 15.80
N SER A 374 -0.32 7.41 15.51
CA SER A 374 -0.90 7.45 14.15
C SER A 374 -0.91 8.88 13.60
N THR A 375 -1.42 9.85 14.37
CA THR A 375 -1.45 11.26 13.99
C THR A 375 -0.05 11.76 13.58
N TRP A 376 0.95 11.54 14.41
CA TRP A 376 2.32 12.00 14.13
C TRP A 376 2.97 11.27 12.95
N VAL A 377 2.75 9.96 12.80
CA VAL A 377 3.24 9.22 11.63
C VAL A 377 2.70 9.82 10.33
N ARG A 378 1.41 10.19 10.29
CA ARG A 378 0.79 10.83 9.13
C ARG A 378 1.35 12.22 8.87
N VAL A 379 1.51 13.05 9.90
CA VAL A 379 2.12 14.39 9.77
C VAL A 379 3.57 14.29 9.26
N VAL A 380 4.37 13.36 9.79
CA VAL A 380 5.74 13.15 9.31
C VAL A 380 5.74 12.64 7.87
N ASN A 381 4.82 11.73 7.51
CA ASN A 381 4.67 11.26 6.13
C ASN A 381 4.30 12.40 5.16
N GLU A 382 3.46 13.34 5.59
CA GLU A 382 3.16 14.57 4.84
C GLU A 382 4.41 15.42 4.58
N TRP A 383 5.23 15.64 5.62
CA TRP A 383 6.46 16.42 5.49
C TRP A 383 7.48 15.74 4.58
N LEU A 384 7.63 14.42 4.71
CA LEU A 384 8.45 13.61 3.82
C LEU A 384 7.94 13.68 2.39
N ALA A 385 6.62 13.71 2.18
CA ALA A 385 6.03 13.86 0.86
C ALA A 385 6.51 15.12 0.16
N VAL A 386 6.48 16.24 0.85
CA VAL A 386 6.94 17.53 0.33
C VAL A 386 8.45 17.52 0.10
N CYS A 387 9.23 16.92 1.01
CA CYS A 387 10.69 16.84 0.88
C CYS A 387 11.12 15.99 -0.31
N VAL A 388 10.48 14.84 -0.53
CA VAL A 388 10.76 13.95 -1.67
C VAL A 388 10.29 14.62 -2.97
N TYR A 389 9.09 15.21 -2.99
CA TYR A 389 8.58 15.95 -4.13
C TYR A 389 9.49 17.10 -4.56
N SER A 390 9.99 17.88 -3.60
CA SER A 390 10.85 19.04 -3.89
C SER A 390 12.25 18.66 -4.40
N LYS A 391 12.66 17.39 -4.25
CA LYS A 391 13.94 16.87 -4.75
C LYS A 391 13.80 16.15 -6.09
N SER A 392 12.62 15.62 -6.38
CA SER A 392 12.31 14.99 -7.65
C SER A 392 12.09 16.03 -8.74
#